data_AF-I9NQ14-F1
#
_entry.id   AF-I9NQ14-F1
#
_cell.length_a   1.000
_cell.length_b   1.000
_cell.length_c   1.000
_cell.angle_alpha   90.00
_cell.angle_beta   90.00
_cell.angle_gamma   90.00
#
_symmetry.space_group_name_H-M   'P 1'
#
loop_
_entity.id
_entity.type
_entity.pdbx_description
1 polymer ?
#
loop_
_entity_poly.entity_id
_entity_poly.type
_entity_poly.pdbx_seq_one_letter_code
_entity_poly.pdbx_strand_id
1 'polypeptide(L)'
;MFNKFNLIEANTVDEFWDILSPQKTLGDKPSQFIYRGQRDASWHLIPSILRKNSPSKIIFGQREMTADEQIFSERAILEQFVTQCDLLGLKIVNDSAELRENLDPRTYPADKYYINPSEWPNEELIELMALAQHHGVPTHLLDWSKRSYVAAYFAASTALAKRDIEENNTKIAVWALNVEKIHSYKNINIIKVPGSTSSNLAAQSGLFTVLKQPIGRGQPFPQKPLEDEFASFPNTPLWKITLPVKYAAKVLDLCELYGVSASTLFSGFDGAAKAVKDWINKCRYLNLHPKSE
;
A
#
# COMPACT_ATOMS: atom_id res chain seq x y z
N MET A 1 -25.65 -5.12 5.88
CA MET A 1 -24.25 -4.85 5.49
C MET A 1 -23.80 -5.99 4.59
N PHE A 2 -23.23 -5.71 3.42
CA PHE A 2 -22.74 -6.75 2.52
C PHE A 2 -21.33 -7.21 2.90
N ASN A 3 -20.88 -8.32 2.33
CA ASN A 3 -19.51 -8.82 2.53
C ASN A 3 -18.50 -7.76 2.06
N LYS A 4 -17.53 -7.43 2.93
CA LYS A 4 -16.45 -6.48 2.63
C LYS A 4 -15.54 -6.97 1.49
N PHE A 5 -15.26 -8.27 1.47
CA PHE A 5 -14.42 -8.93 0.47
C PHE A 5 -14.80 -10.40 0.34
N ASN A 6 -14.39 -11.03 -0.77
CA ASN A 6 -14.43 -12.46 -0.96
C ASN A 6 -13.11 -13.09 -0.48
N LEU A 7 -13.18 -14.04 0.46
CA LEU A 7 -12.01 -14.73 1.00
C LEU A 7 -11.75 -16.03 0.23
N ILE A 8 -10.50 -16.23 -0.19
CA ILE A 8 -10.00 -17.48 -0.77
C ILE A 8 -8.81 -17.94 0.07
N GLU A 9 -8.87 -19.13 0.63
CA GLU A 9 -7.83 -19.70 1.48
C GLU A 9 -7.11 -20.83 0.75
N ALA A 10 -5.95 -20.52 0.17
CA ALA A 10 -5.13 -21.52 -0.49
C ALA A 10 -4.34 -22.33 0.54
N ASN A 11 -4.27 -23.64 0.34
CA ASN A 11 -3.58 -24.57 1.25
C ASN A 11 -2.25 -25.10 0.67
N THR A 12 -2.02 -24.88 -0.63
CA THR A 12 -0.79 -25.25 -1.34
C THR A 12 -0.26 -24.07 -2.16
N VAL A 13 1.03 -24.14 -2.50
CA VAL A 13 1.67 -23.15 -3.38
C VAL A 13 1.03 -23.15 -4.76
N ASP A 14 0.76 -24.33 -5.31
CA ASP A 14 0.19 -24.46 -6.67
C ASP A 14 -1.20 -23.84 -6.78
N GLU A 15 -2.06 -24.08 -5.78
CA GLU A 15 -3.39 -23.46 -5.71
C GLU A 15 -3.27 -21.94 -5.64
N PHE A 16 -2.40 -21.42 -4.76
CA PHE A 16 -2.18 -19.99 -4.62
C PHE A 16 -1.64 -19.35 -5.91
N TRP A 17 -0.69 -20.02 -6.56
CA TRP A 17 -0.06 -19.54 -7.79
C TRP A 17 -1.04 -19.53 -8.97
N ASP A 18 -1.85 -20.57 -9.06
CA ASP A 18 -2.90 -20.73 -10.06
C ASP A 18 -4.03 -19.69 -9.90
N ILE A 19 -4.47 -19.42 -8.67
CA ILE A 19 -5.43 -18.33 -8.36
C ILE A 19 -4.89 -16.97 -8.78
N LEU A 20 -3.59 -16.72 -8.57
CA LEU A 20 -2.93 -15.47 -8.95
C LEU A 20 -2.54 -15.41 -10.43
N SER A 21 -2.73 -16.48 -11.18
CA SER A 21 -2.38 -16.53 -12.60
C SER A 21 -3.16 -15.47 -13.38
N PRO A 22 -2.51 -14.67 -14.23
CA PRO A 22 -3.19 -13.68 -15.06
C PRO A 22 -4.15 -14.31 -16.09
N GLN A 23 -4.08 -15.63 -16.28
CA GLN A 23 -4.98 -16.38 -17.16
C GLN A 23 -6.32 -16.71 -16.48
N LYS A 24 -6.38 -16.68 -15.15
CA LYS A 24 -7.60 -16.98 -14.39
C LYS A 24 -8.28 -15.70 -13.91
N THR A 25 -9.61 -15.75 -13.88
CA THR A 25 -10.45 -14.64 -13.44
C THR A 25 -10.90 -14.90 -12.00
N LEU A 26 -10.69 -13.93 -11.09
CA LEU A 26 -11.12 -14.04 -9.68
C LEU A 26 -12.65 -13.91 -9.50
N GLY A 27 -13.40 -13.72 -10.59
CA GLY A 27 -14.87 -13.72 -10.62
C GLY A 27 -15.40 -14.27 -11.94
N ASP A 28 -16.69 -14.09 -12.18
CA ASP A 28 -17.43 -14.71 -13.30
C ASP A 28 -17.00 -14.25 -14.70
N LYS A 29 -16.29 -13.11 -14.78
CA LYS A 29 -15.88 -12.50 -16.05
C LYS A 29 -14.42 -12.04 -15.98
N PRO A 30 -13.73 -12.00 -17.14
CA PRO A 30 -12.46 -11.28 -17.26
C PRO A 30 -12.64 -9.82 -16.87
N SER A 31 -11.84 -9.37 -15.90
CA SER A 31 -11.84 -8.00 -15.42
C SER A 31 -10.42 -7.55 -15.11
N GLN A 32 -10.22 -6.23 -15.09
CA GLN A 32 -8.97 -5.63 -14.66
C GLN A 32 -8.84 -5.62 -13.13
N PHE A 33 -7.77 -6.23 -12.64
CA PHE A 33 -7.44 -6.28 -11.23
C PHE A 33 -6.13 -5.57 -10.91
N ILE A 34 -6.08 -5.00 -9.71
CA ILE A 34 -4.85 -4.50 -9.07
C ILE A 34 -4.64 -5.27 -7.77
N TYR A 35 -3.40 -5.45 -7.37
CA TYR A 35 -3.02 -6.39 -6.34
C TYR A 35 -2.13 -5.75 -5.27
N ARG A 36 -2.30 -6.17 -4.02
CA ARG A 36 -1.45 -5.73 -2.90
C ARG A 36 -1.05 -6.89 -2.03
N GLY A 37 0.25 -7.05 -1.82
CA GLY A 37 0.82 -8.05 -0.92
C GLY A 37 0.87 -7.56 0.53
N GLN A 38 0.55 -8.45 1.46
CA GLN A 38 0.74 -8.26 2.90
C GLN A 38 1.29 -9.54 3.52
N ARG A 39 2.30 -9.40 4.39
CA ARG A 39 2.87 -10.53 5.12
C ARG A 39 1.95 -11.19 6.15
N ASP A 40 0.88 -10.51 6.52
CA ASP A 40 -0.01 -10.92 7.61
C ASP A 40 -1.45 -10.73 7.16
N ALA A 41 -2.16 -11.85 7.02
CA ALA A 41 -3.54 -11.88 6.59
C ALA A 41 -4.51 -11.27 7.60
N SER A 42 -4.11 -11.00 8.85
CA SER A 42 -4.96 -10.26 9.79
C SER A 42 -4.99 -8.75 9.49
N TRP A 43 -4.06 -8.25 8.68
CA TRP A 43 -3.95 -6.82 8.42
C TRP A 43 -5.08 -6.32 7.52
N HIS A 44 -5.58 -5.15 7.91
CA HIS A 44 -6.57 -4.36 7.18
C HIS A 44 -5.90 -3.48 6.13
N LEU A 45 -6.65 -3.00 5.13
CA LEU A 45 -6.15 -2.04 4.13
C LEU A 45 -6.19 -0.61 4.72
N ILE A 46 -5.30 -0.36 5.67
CA ILE A 46 -5.17 0.93 6.36
C ILE A 46 -3.88 1.64 5.89
N PRO A 47 -3.98 2.89 5.38
CA PRO A 47 -2.82 3.70 5.03
C PRO A 47 -1.83 3.83 6.18
N SER A 48 -0.55 3.91 5.85
CA SER A 48 0.54 3.94 6.85
C SER A 48 0.39 5.08 7.87
N ILE A 49 -0.06 6.25 7.43
CA ILE A 49 -0.26 7.43 8.28
C ILE A 49 -1.45 7.33 9.25
N LEU A 50 -2.37 6.39 9.03
CA LEU A 50 -3.54 6.17 9.87
C LEU A 50 -3.37 5.01 10.86
N ARG A 51 -2.25 4.27 10.81
CA ARG A 51 -2.03 3.13 11.71
C ARG A 51 -1.80 3.58 13.15
N LYS A 52 -1.97 2.67 14.12
CA LYS A 52 -1.84 2.96 15.56
C LYS A 52 -0.51 3.63 15.96
N ASN A 53 0.59 3.29 15.26
CA ASN A 53 1.92 3.85 15.50
C ASN A 53 2.30 4.91 14.46
N SER A 54 1.32 5.62 13.90
CA SER A 54 1.60 6.64 12.89
C SER A 54 2.34 7.83 13.49
N PRO A 55 3.16 8.55 12.69
CA PRO A 55 3.82 9.76 13.17
C PRO A 55 2.84 10.81 13.68
N SER A 56 1.63 10.89 13.12
CA SER A 56 0.57 11.78 13.61
C SER A 56 0.26 11.54 15.09
N LYS A 57 0.12 10.26 15.50
CA LYS A 57 -0.10 9.90 16.92
C LYS A 57 1.15 10.05 17.78
N ILE A 58 2.35 10.00 17.19
CA ILE A 58 3.61 10.26 17.91
C ILE A 58 3.76 11.77 18.17
N ILE A 59 3.42 12.61 17.19
CA ILE A 59 3.56 14.07 17.26
C ILE A 59 2.49 14.70 18.14
N PHE A 60 1.23 14.26 18.05
CA PHE A 60 0.08 14.87 18.75
C PHE A 60 -0.39 14.10 19.99
N GLY A 61 0.31 13.01 20.34
CA GLY A 61 -0.05 12.12 21.45
C GLY A 61 -1.07 11.04 21.05
N GLN A 62 -1.11 9.95 21.84
CA GLN A 62 -1.97 8.79 21.63
C GLN A 62 -3.44 9.07 21.97
N ARG A 63 -4.04 10.06 21.31
CA ARG A 63 -5.47 10.40 21.41
C ARG A 63 -6.16 10.28 20.06
N GLU A 64 -7.49 10.32 20.08
CA GLU A 64 -8.26 10.51 18.86
C GLU A 64 -8.01 11.92 18.33
N MET A 65 -7.67 12.00 17.05
CA MET A 65 -7.43 13.26 16.34
C MET A 65 -8.70 13.70 15.65
N THR A 66 -8.96 15.00 15.63
CA THR A 66 -10.01 15.54 14.78
C THR A 66 -9.56 15.55 13.32
N ALA A 67 -10.49 15.76 12.40
CA ALA A 67 -10.21 15.73 10.99
C ALA A 67 -9.18 16.77 10.54
N ASP A 68 -9.32 17.99 11.08
CA ASP A 68 -8.39 19.09 10.84
C ASP A 68 -7.00 18.85 11.45
N GLU A 69 -6.93 18.26 12.64
CA GLU A 69 -5.64 17.88 13.26
C GLU A 69 -4.92 16.80 12.46
N GLN A 70 -5.65 15.79 11.96
CA GLN A 70 -5.08 14.75 11.13
C GLN A 70 -4.51 15.36 9.85
N ILE A 71 -5.30 16.16 9.13
CA ILE A 71 -4.88 16.85 7.90
C ILE A 71 -3.65 17.74 8.15
N PHE A 72 -3.65 18.49 9.26
CA PHE A 72 -2.50 19.31 9.65
C PHE A 72 -1.24 18.45 9.79
N SER A 73 -1.35 17.33 10.50
CA SER A 73 -0.23 16.40 10.67
C SER A 73 0.27 15.83 9.35
N GLU A 74 -0.62 15.42 8.46
CA GLU A 74 -0.22 14.82 7.17
C GLU A 74 0.52 15.86 6.31
N ARG A 75 0.03 17.10 6.30
CA ARG A 75 0.67 18.22 5.58
C ARG A 75 2.03 18.58 6.16
N ALA A 76 2.14 18.70 7.49
CA ALA A 76 3.41 19.02 8.15
C ALA A 76 4.49 17.97 7.82
N ILE A 77 4.13 16.68 7.75
CA ILE A 77 5.07 15.62 7.36
C ILE A 77 5.55 15.79 5.91
N LEU A 78 4.64 16.14 4.98
CA LEU A 78 5.00 16.40 3.58
C LEU A 78 5.86 17.65 3.42
N GLU A 79 5.53 18.73 4.13
CA GLU A 79 6.32 19.96 4.15
C GLU A 79 7.75 19.70 4.67
N GLN A 80 7.89 18.92 5.74
CA GLN A 80 9.19 18.51 6.25
C GLN A 80 9.97 17.69 5.21
N PHE A 81 9.33 16.73 4.54
CA PHE A 81 9.98 15.96 3.47
C PHE A 81 10.48 16.86 2.34
N VAL A 82 9.65 17.82 1.90
CA VAL A 82 10.00 18.81 0.87
C VAL A 82 11.18 19.68 1.31
N THR A 83 11.15 20.18 2.56
CA THR A 83 12.26 20.96 3.13
C THR A 83 13.57 20.19 3.11
N GLN A 84 13.55 18.90 3.47
CA GLN A 84 14.75 18.05 3.42
C GLN A 84 15.22 17.81 1.98
N CYS A 85 14.30 17.67 1.03
CA CYS A 85 14.66 17.57 -0.39
C CYS A 85 15.38 18.82 -0.88
N ASP A 86 14.86 20.02 -0.55
CA ASP A 86 15.47 21.29 -0.93
C ASP A 86 16.87 21.46 -0.32
N LEU A 87 17.04 21.10 0.95
CA LEU A 87 18.35 21.14 1.64
C LEU A 87 19.41 20.27 0.95
N LEU A 88 18.98 19.15 0.37
CA LEU A 88 19.83 18.23 -0.38
C LEU A 88 19.93 18.58 -1.88
N GLY A 89 19.20 19.60 -2.34
CA GLY A 89 19.11 19.95 -3.77
C GLY A 89 18.44 18.88 -4.62
N LEU A 90 17.55 18.06 -4.04
CA LEU A 90 16.81 17.03 -4.74
C LEU A 90 15.61 17.62 -5.49
N LYS A 91 15.43 17.20 -6.74
CA LYS A 91 14.30 17.64 -7.55
C LYS A 91 13.00 16.97 -7.07
N ILE A 92 11.99 17.79 -6.81
CA ILE A 92 10.63 17.33 -6.52
C ILE A 92 9.83 17.21 -7.83
N VAL A 93 9.01 16.17 -7.92
CA VAL A 93 8.15 15.91 -9.07
C VAL A 93 7.01 16.94 -9.10
N ASN A 94 6.74 17.51 -10.27
CA ASN A 94 5.73 18.56 -10.49
C ASN A 94 5.82 19.73 -9.52
N ASP A 95 7.04 20.10 -9.15
CA ASP A 95 7.27 21.26 -8.29
C ASP A 95 6.77 22.55 -8.96
N SER A 96 6.00 23.35 -8.22
CA SER A 96 5.37 24.58 -8.69
C SER A 96 5.15 25.55 -7.53
N ALA A 97 5.02 26.84 -7.82
CA ALA A 97 4.70 27.84 -6.79
C ALA A 97 3.40 27.50 -6.05
N GLU A 98 2.38 27.02 -6.78
CA GLU A 98 1.10 26.58 -6.23
C GLU A 98 1.26 25.37 -5.27
N LEU A 99 2.07 24.38 -5.63
CA LEU A 99 2.39 23.25 -4.74
C LEU A 99 3.03 23.74 -3.43
N ARG A 100 3.97 24.68 -3.53
CA ARG A 100 4.68 25.25 -2.37
C ARG A 100 3.75 26.06 -1.49
N GLU A 101 2.88 26.89 -2.07
CA GLU A 101 1.86 27.65 -1.34
C GLU A 101 0.85 26.74 -0.62
N ASN A 102 0.46 25.62 -1.25
CA ASN A 102 -0.42 24.61 -0.66
C ASN A 102 0.22 23.85 0.51
N LEU A 103 1.55 23.78 0.58
CA LEU A 103 2.27 23.16 1.69
C LEU A 103 2.56 24.15 2.82
N ASP A 104 2.79 25.43 2.50
CA ASP A 104 3.12 26.45 3.49
C ASP A 104 1.93 26.69 4.45
N PRO A 105 2.10 26.44 5.76
CA PRO A 105 1.04 26.61 6.75
C PRO A 105 0.63 28.07 6.96
N ARG A 106 1.41 29.04 6.46
CA ARG A 106 1.14 30.49 6.58
C ARG A 106 0.26 31.02 5.45
N THR A 107 0.15 30.31 4.34
CA THR A 107 -0.67 30.72 3.19
C THR A 107 -2.12 30.31 3.39
N TYR A 108 -3.02 31.31 3.44
CA TYR A 108 -4.46 31.17 3.61
C TYR A 108 -5.19 30.12 2.72
N PRO A 109 -4.78 29.75 1.49
CA PRO A 109 -5.40 28.62 0.75
C PRO A 109 -5.32 27.26 1.50
N ALA A 110 -4.46 27.15 2.52
CA ALA A 110 -4.42 26.06 3.48
C ALA A 110 -5.78 25.81 4.19
N ASP A 111 -6.65 26.81 4.28
CA ASP A 111 -7.97 26.70 4.93
C ASP A 111 -8.93 25.76 4.20
N LYS A 112 -8.81 25.56 2.88
CA LYS A 112 -9.79 24.78 2.11
C LYS A 112 -10.02 23.38 2.70
N TYR A 113 -8.95 22.67 3.05
CA TYR A 113 -9.02 21.31 3.59
C TYR A 113 -9.24 21.29 5.11
N TYR A 114 -8.92 22.37 5.83
CA TYR A 114 -9.31 22.52 7.23
C TYR A 114 -10.82 22.80 7.37
N ILE A 115 -11.36 23.61 6.46
CA ILE A 115 -12.79 23.96 6.38
C ILE A 115 -13.57 22.77 5.84
N ASN A 116 -13.08 22.10 4.80
CA ASN A 116 -13.70 20.92 4.22
C ASN A 116 -12.78 19.68 4.21
N PRO A 117 -12.62 19.01 5.36
CA PRO A 117 -11.81 17.78 5.45
C PRO A 117 -12.24 16.66 4.50
N SER A 118 -13.49 16.67 4.01
CA SER A 118 -14.00 15.66 3.09
C SER A 118 -13.31 15.63 1.72
N GLU A 119 -12.63 16.73 1.36
CA GLU A 119 -11.88 16.83 0.10
C GLU A 119 -10.43 16.34 0.24
N TRP A 120 -9.95 16.04 1.45
CA TRP A 120 -8.59 15.54 1.67
C TRP A 120 -8.45 14.06 1.26
N PRO A 121 -7.30 13.65 0.67
CA PRO A 121 -6.14 14.47 0.26
C PRO A 121 -6.33 15.22 -1.06
N ASN A 122 -5.63 16.36 -1.19
CA ASN A 122 -5.57 17.16 -2.43
C ASN A 122 -4.96 16.34 -3.56
N GLU A 123 -5.57 16.40 -4.75
CA GLU A 123 -5.07 15.70 -5.93
C GLU A 123 -3.68 16.19 -6.37
N GLU A 124 -3.39 17.48 -6.21
CA GLU A 124 -2.08 18.07 -6.54
C GLU A 124 -0.96 17.55 -5.63
N LEU A 125 -1.28 17.12 -4.40
CA LEU A 125 -0.31 16.58 -3.47
C LEU A 125 -0.02 15.10 -3.70
N ILE A 126 -0.79 14.40 -4.54
CA ILE A 126 -0.67 12.94 -4.66
C ILE A 126 0.69 12.52 -5.20
N GLU A 127 1.24 13.20 -6.19
CA GLU A 127 2.55 12.84 -6.74
C GLU A 127 3.67 13.04 -5.71
N LEU A 128 3.58 14.12 -4.91
CA LEU A 128 4.47 14.34 -3.79
C LEU A 128 4.31 13.25 -2.71
N MET A 129 3.08 12.86 -2.39
CA MET A 129 2.80 11.76 -1.45
C MET A 129 3.34 10.43 -1.97
N ALA A 130 3.21 10.15 -3.26
CA ALA A 130 3.76 8.95 -3.87
C ALA A 130 5.29 8.93 -3.80
N LEU A 131 5.94 10.07 -4.08
CA LEU A 131 7.39 10.24 -3.91
C LEU A 131 7.83 10.04 -2.46
N ALA A 132 7.15 10.70 -1.52
CA ALA A 132 7.44 10.59 -0.09
C ALA A 132 7.30 9.13 0.39
N GLN A 133 6.20 8.46 0.02
CA GLN A 133 5.96 7.06 0.35
C GLN A 133 7.01 6.12 -0.24
N HIS A 134 7.48 6.42 -1.46
CA HIS A 134 8.54 5.65 -2.08
C HIS A 134 9.83 5.64 -1.23
N HIS A 135 10.12 6.75 -0.55
CA HIS A 135 11.26 6.90 0.36
C HIS A 135 10.92 6.59 1.83
N GLY A 136 9.77 5.96 2.10
CA GLY A 136 9.41 5.47 3.43
C GLY A 136 8.72 6.47 4.34
N VAL A 137 8.40 7.66 3.85
CA VAL A 137 7.55 8.62 4.58
C VAL A 137 6.11 8.09 4.57
N PRO A 138 5.44 7.98 5.72
CA PRO A 138 4.07 7.49 5.75
C PRO A 138 3.12 8.52 5.13
N THR A 139 2.18 8.04 4.33
CA THR A 139 1.16 8.86 3.66
C THR A 139 -0.21 8.20 3.71
N HIS A 140 -1.21 8.93 3.23
CA HIS A 140 -2.59 8.49 3.07
C HIS A 140 -2.79 7.50 1.92
N LEU A 141 -1.80 7.27 1.05
CA LEU A 141 -1.98 6.40 -0.11
C LEU A 141 -1.83 4.93 0.28
N LEU A 142 -2.61 4.08 -0.40
CA LEU A 142 -2.37 2.64 -0.44
C LEU A 142 -1.77 2.29 -1.79
N ASP A 143 -0.57 1.72 -1.78
CA ASP A 143 0.11 1.16 -2.95
C ASP A 143 -0.52 -0.16 -3.44
N TRP A 144 -0.63 -0.29 -4.76
CA TRP A 144 -1.08 -1.49 -5.47
C TRP A 144 -0.21 -1.72 -6.70
N SER A 145 -0.11 -2.96 -7.17
CA SER A 145 0.54 -3.34 -8.42
C SER A 145 -0.49 -3.88 -9.41
N LYS A 146 -0.32 -3.60 -10.71
CA LYS A 146 -1.10 -4.30 -11.75
C LYS A 146 -0.71 -5.78 -11.92
N ARG A 147 0.36 -6.24 -11.28
CA ARG A 147 0.91 -7.59 -11.42
C ARG A 147 0.70 -8.38 -10.13
N SER A 148 -0.07 -9.47 -10.21
CA SER A 148 -0.35 -10.37 -9.07
C SER A 148 0.92 -10.95 -8.45
N TYR A 149 1.90 -11.37 -9.27
CA TYR A 149 3.16 -11.93 -8.78
C TYR A 149 4.06 -10.91 -8.08
N VAL A 150 3.95 -9.61 -8.41
CA VAL A 150 4.63 -8.55 -7.67
C VAL A 150 4.04 -8.42 -6.27
N ALA A 151 2.71 -8.49 -6.14
CA ALA A 151 2.05 -8.52 -4.84
C ALA A 151 2.42 -9.79 -4.04
N ALA A 152 2.49 -10.96 -4.67
CA ALA A 152 2.92 -12.20 -4.03
C ALA A 152 4.36 -12.09 -3.49
N TYR A 153 5.28 -11.54 -4.30
CA TYR A 153 6.66 -11.26 -3.88
C TYR A 153 6.69 -10.38 -2.62
N PHE A 154 5.95 -9.26 -2.61
CA PHE A 154 5.91 -8.38 -1.45
C PHE A 154 5.34 -9.05 -0.21
N ALA A 155 4.30 -9.87 -0.35
CA ALA A 155 3.72 -10.62 0.74
C ALA A 155 4.73 -11.60 1.35
N ALA A 156 5.43 -12.36 0.51
CA ALA A 156 6.39 -13.39 0.93
C ALA A 156 7.71 -12.81 1.47
N SER A 157 8.35 -11.87 0.75
CA SER A 157 9.63 -11.25 1.16
C SER A 157 9.49 -10.58 2.53
N THR A 158 8.42 -9.81 2.74
CA THR A 158 8.21 -9.11 4.01
C THR A 158 7.82 -10.05 5.16
N ALA A 159 7.23 -11.21 4.86
CA ALA A 159 6.99 -12.25 5.86
C ALA A 159 8.30 -12.87 6.34
N LEU A 160 9.16 -13.28 5.41
CA LEU A 160 10.46 -13.90 5.73
C LEU A 160 11.45 -12.95 6.41
N ALA A 161 11.31 -11.64 6.18
CA ALA A 161 12.12 -10.63 6.86
C ALA A 161 11.89 -10.60 8.39
N LYS A 162 10.71 -11.05 8.87
CA LYS A 162 10.42 -11.13 10.31
C LYS A 162 11.29 -12.21 10.96
N ARG A 163 11.88 -11.92 12.13
CA ARG A 163 12.72 -12.88 12.86
C ARG A 163 11.89 -13.98 13.53
N ASP A 164 10.73 -13.61 14.09
CA ASP A 164 9.87 -14.52 14.84
C ASP A 164 8.62 -14.86 14.02
N ILE A 165 8.76 -15.87 13.16
CA ILE A 165 7.67 -16.38 12.31
C ILE A 165 7.02 -17.56 13.02
N GLU A 166 5.77 -17.39 13.44
CA GLU A 166 4.96 -18.47 14.01
C GLU A 166 4.23 -19.21 12.88
N GLU A 167 4.79 -20.32 12.39
CA GLU A 167 4.27 -21.04 11.21
C GLU A 167 2.81 -21.49 11.34
N ASN A 168 2.41 -21.89 12.56
CA ASN A 168 1.15 -22.59 12.77
C ASN A 168 -0.10 -21.71 12.68
N ASN A 169 0.04 -20.38 12.70
CA ASN A 169 -1.12 -19.49 12.66
C ASN A 169 -0.93 -18.21 11.84
N THR A 170 0.20 -18.06 11.16
CA THR A 170 0.43 -16.89 10.31
C THR A 170 0.23 -17.23 8.84
N LYS A 171 -0.58 -16.41 8.16
CA LYS A 171 -0.84 -16.49 6.72
C LYS A 171 -0.36 -15.20 6.08
N ILE A 172 0.23 -15.29 4.90
CA ILE A 172 0.39 -14.14 4.00
C ILE A 172 -0.93 -13.88 3.27
N ALA A 173 -1.11 -12.66 2.75
CA ALA A 173 -2.28 -12.29 1.97
C ALA A 173 -1.91 -11.50 0.72
N VAL A 174 -2.64 -11.75 -0.37
CA VAL A 174 -2.70 -10.91 -1.56
C VAL A 174 -4.12 -10.43 -1.70
N TRP A 175 -4.30 -9.11 -1.63
CA TRP A 175 -5.55 -8.46 -1.97
C TRP A 175 -5.63 -8.26 -3.47
N ALA A 176 -6.81 -8.44 -4.04
CA ALA A 176 -7.09 -8.16 -5.45
C ALA A 176 -8.35 -7.30 -5.56
N LEU A 177 -8.22 -6.12 -6.17
CA LEU A 177 -9.32 -5.16 -6.34
C LEU A 177 -9.70 -5.06 -7.81
N ASN A 178 -10.97 -5.34 -8.13
CA ASN A 178 -11.52 -5.17 -9.47
C ASN A 178 -11.77 -3.68 -9.72
N VAL A 179 -10.96 -3.07 -10.58
CA VAL A 179 -11.00 -1.62 -10.82
C VAL A 179 -12.22 -1.18 -11.64
N GLU A 180 -12.82 -2.08 -12.42
CA GLU A 180 -14.01 -1.81 -13.25
C GLU A 180 -15.27 -1.62 -12.40
N LYS A 181 -15.26 -2.10 -11.16
CA LYS A 181 -16.36 -1.93 -10.20
C LYS A 181 -16.17 -0.72 -9.28
N ILE A 182 -15.01 -0.06 -9.32
CA ILE A 182 -14.68 1.02 -8.38
C ILE A 182 -15.45 2.31 -8.66
N HIS A 183 -15.90 2.52 -9.91
CA HIS A 183 -16.67 3.70 -10.31
C HIS A 183 -17.94 3.92 -9.48
N SER A 184 -18.49 2.85 -8.89
CA SER A 184 -19.66 2.91 -7.99
C SER A 184 -19.35 3.48 -6.60
N TYR A 185 -18.07 3.60 -6.23
CA TYR A 185 -17.60 4.01 -4.91
C TYR A 185 -17.00 5.42 -4.96
N LYS A 186 -17.85 6.44 -4.75
CA LYS A 186 -17.49 7.87 -4.90
C LYS A 186 -16.32 8.34 -4.03
N ASN A 187 -16.09 7.67 -2.91
CA ASN A 187 -15.05 8.03 -1.95
C ASN A 187 -13.69 7.41 -2.28
N ILE A 188 -13.61 6.51 -3.27
CA ILE A 188 -12.38 5.81 -3.62
C ILE A 188 -11.86 6.34 -4.95
N ASN A 189 -10.67 6.93 -4.91
CA ASN A 189 -9.97 7.37 -6.10
C ASN A 189 -8.81 6.43 -6.41
N ILE A 190 -8.74 5.95 -7.64
CA ILE A 190 -7.57 5.22 -8.17
C ILE A 190 -6.67 6.22 -8.88
N ILE A 191 -5.43 6.34 -8.43
CA ILE A 191 -4.47 7.30 -8.96
C ILE A 191 -3.35 6.57 -9.66
N LYS A 192 -3.15 6.92 -10.94
CA LYS A 192 -2.08 6.41 -11.78
C LYS A 192 -1.02 7.50 -11.89
N VAL A 193 0.08 7.35 -11.15
CA VAL A 193 1.22 8.24 -11.31
C VAL A 193 2.03 7.78 -12.53
N PRO A 194 2.47 8.69 -13.43
CA PRO A 194 3.24 8.30 -14.61
C PRO A 194 4.50 7.52 -14.25
N GLY A 195 4.79 6.41 -14.95
CA GLY A 195 5.98 5.59 -14.67
C GLY A 195 7.31 6.31 -14.85
N SER A 196 7.32 7.46 -15.53
CA SER A 196 8.51 8.31 -15.70
C SER A 196 8.97 8.99 -14.41
N THR A 197 8.13 9.08 -13.38
CA THR A 197 8.46 9.77 -12.12
C THR A 197 9.35 8.94 -11.21
N SER A 198 9.31 7.60 -11.32
CA SER A 198 10.32 6.72 -10.72
C SER A 198 10.44 5.38 -11.45
N SER A 199 11.69 4.97 -11.70
CA SER A 199 12.03 3.66 -12.28
C SER A 199 11.39 2.50 -11.51
N ASN A 200 11.31 2.64 -10.18
CA ASN A 200 10.75 1.63 -9.28
C ASN A 200 9.21 1.52 -9.42
N LEU A 201 8.50 2.65 -9.53
CA LEU A 201 7.04 2.63 -9.78
C LEU A 201 6.72 2.02 -11.14
N ALA A 202 7.52 2.33 -12.17
CA ALA A 202 7.40 1.71 -13.49
C ALA A 202 7.62 0.20 -13.43
N ALA A 203 8.69 -0.25 -12.79
CA ALA A 203 9.02 -1.68 -12.66
C ALA A 203 7.96 -2.46 -11.88
N GLN A 204 7.35 -1.83 -10.88
CA GLN A 204 6.29 -2.40 -10.06
C GLN A 204 4.90 -2.34 -10.72
N SER A 205 4.78 -1.65 -11.87
CA SER A 205 3.49 -1.28 -12.48
C SER A 205 2.53 -0.70 -11.45
N GLY A 206 3.06 0.18 -10.59
CA GLY A 206 2.39 0.64 -9.39
C GLY A 206 1.30 1.68 -9.66
N LEU A 207 0.33 1.71 -8.75
CA LEU A 207 -0.71 2.73 -8.68
C LEU A 207 -1.19 2.85 -7.23
N PHE A 208 -1.99 3.86 -6.96
CA PHE A 208 -2.44 4.15 -5.61
C PHE A 208 -3.96 4.17 -5.51
N THR A 209 -4.49 3.82 -4.35
CA THR A 209 -5.87 4.14 -3.99
C THR A 209 -5.88 5.12 -2.82
N VAL A 210 -6.82 6.05 -2.87
CA VAL A 210 -7.11 7.00 -1.80
C VAL A 210 -8.57 6.83 -1.39
N LEU A 211 -8.82 6.74 -0.07
CA LEU A 211 -10.15 6.78 0.51
C LEU A 211 -10.40 8.16 1.10
N LYS A 212 -11.23 8.96 0.42
CA LYS A 212 -11.74 10.23 0.98
C LYS A 212 -12.75 9.90 2.08
N GLN A 213 -12.73 10.66 3.16
CA GLN A 213 -13.64 10.44 4.28
C GLN A 213 -14.64 11.59 4.36
N PRO A 214 -15.97 11.36 4.26
CA PRO A 214 -16.96 12.43 4.25
C PRO A 214 -17.21 12.97 5.67
N ILE A 215 -16.21 13.62 6.24
CA ILE A 215 -16.20 14.14 7.62
C ILE A 215 -16.04 15.66 7.61
N GLY A 216 -16.64 16.31 8.61
CA GLY A 216 -16.54 17.76 8.82
C GLY A 216 -15.40 18.13 9.75
N ARG A 217 -15.05 19.42 9.76
CA ARG A 217 -14.07 19.99 10.69
C ARG A 217 -14.43 19.71 12.15
N GLY A 218 -13.42 19.43 12.98
CA GLY A 218 -13.59 19.18 14.42
C GLY A 218 -14.22 17.82 14.77
N GLN A 219 -14.66 17.04 13.78
CA GLN A 219 -15.14 15.67 14.00
C GLN A 219 -13.95 14.71 14.16
N PRO A 220 -14.07 13.61 14.93
CA PRO A 220 -13.04 12.58 15.01
C PRO A 220 -12.70 12.01 13.62
N PHE A 221 -11.41 11.87 13.30
CA PHE A 221 -10.96 11.25 12.05
C PHE A 221 -10.91 9.72 12.21
N PRO A 222 -11.82 8.96 11.58
CA PRO A 222 -11.84 7.52 11.78
C PRO A 222 -10.66 6.82 11.09
N GLN A 223 -10.12 5.83 11.78
CA GLN A 223 -9.20 4.86 11.19
C GLN A 223 -10.00 3.83 10.37
N LYS A 224 -10.60 4.27 9.26
CA LYS A 224 -11.45 3.43 8.40
C LYS A 224 -10.60 2.62 7.40
N PRO A 225 -10.64 1.28 7.43
CA PRO A 225 -10.03 0.45 6.39
C PRO A 225 -10.70 0.65 5.02
N LEU A 226 -9.94 0.50 3.93
CA LEU A 226 -10.50 0.59 2.58
C LEU A 226 -11.60 -0.46 2.36
N GLU A 227 -11.44 -1.67 2.89
CA GLU A 227 -12.40 -2.76 2.69
C GLU A 227 -13.78 -2.49 3.31
N ASP A 228 -13.87 -1.58 4.28
CA ASP A 228 -15.13 -1.23 4.93
C ASP A 228 -16.04 -0.41 4.00
N GLU A 229 -15.45 0.33 3.04
CA GLU A 229 -16.22 1.06 2.02
C GLU A 229 -16.95 0.10 1.07
N PHE A 230 -16.41 -1.11 0.86
CA PHE A 230 -17.00 -2.09 -0.05
C PHE A 230 -18.24 -2.79 0.49
N ALA A 231 -18.50 -2.71 1.80
CA ALA A 231 -19.71 -3.25 2.41
C ALA A 231 -21.00 -2.46 2.06
N SER A 232 -20.85 -1.31 1.40
CA SER A 232 -21.95 -0.42 0.99
C SER A 232 -22.83 -1.00 -0.14
N PHE A 233 -22.28 -1.89 -0.96
CA PHE A 233 -22.97 -2.46 -2.13
C PHE A 233 -22.87 -3.99 -2.15
N PRO A 234 -23.84 -4.70 -2.76
CA PRO A 234 -23.72 -6.13 -3.00
C PRO A 234 -22.59 -6.42 -4.00
N ASN A 235 -22.07 -7.66 -3.97
CA ASN A 235 -21.02 -8.13 -4.89
C ASN A 235 -19.73 -7.30 -4.85
N THR A 236 -19.08 -7.32 -3.69
CA THR A 236 -17.80 -6.63 -3.42
C THR A 236 -16.79 -6.77 -4.56
N PRO A 237 -16.08 -5.68 -4.91
CA PRO A 237 -15.00 -5.69 -5.88
C PRO A 237 -13.66 -6.17 -5.29
N LEU A 238 -13.63 -6.59 -4.03
CA LEU A 238 -12.40 -6.91 -3.32
C LEU A 238 -12.32 -8.41 -3.01
N TRP A 239 -11.17 -9.00 -3.29
CA TRP A 239 -10.81 -10.36 -2.95
C TRP A 239 -9.59 -10.39 -2.04
N LYS A 240 -9.56 -11.36 -1.15
CA LYS A 240 -8.42 -11.64 -0.27
C LYS A 240 -8.01 -13.09 -0.46
N ILE A 241 -6.83 -13.29 -1.02
CA ILE A 241 -6.24 -14.61 -1.23
C ILE A 241 -5.20 -14.81 -0.14
N THR A 242 -5.30 -15.88 0.65
CA THR A 242 -4.38 -16.17 1.75
C THR A 242 -3.64 -17.48 1.56
N LEU A 243 -2.43 -17.56 2.10
CA LEU A 243 -1.60 -18.77 2.08
C LEU A 243 -0.83 -18.88 3.40
N PRO A 244 -0.69 -20.07 4.01
CA PRO A 244 0.18 -20.27 5.17
C PRO A 244 1.60 -19.75 4.93
N VAL A 245 2.17 -19.05 5.93
CA VAL A 245 3.52 -18.45 5.82
C VAL A 245 4.60 -19.47 5.51
N LYS A 246 4.37 -20.74 5.85
CA LYS A 246 5.33 -21.83 5.62
C LYS A 246 5.73 -22.01 4.16
N TYR A 247 4.89 -21.51 3.26
CA TYR A 247 5.11 -21.55 1.83
C TYR A 247 5.77 -20.28 1.27
N ALA A 248 6.04 -19.27 2.08
CA ALA A 248 6.58 -17.98 1.62
C ALA A 248 7.94 -18.13 0.91
N ALA A 249 8.82 -19.03 1.36
CA ALA A 249 10.09 -19.31 0.68
C ALA A 249 9.86 -19.82 -0.76
N LYS A 250 8.99 -20.81 -0.93
CA LYS A 250 8.62 -21.34 -2.25
C LYS A 250 7.95 -20.29 -3.15
N VAL A 251 7.11 -19.43 -2.57
CA VAL A 251 6.51 -18.31 -3.31
C VAL A 251 7.58 -17.36 -3.83
N LEU A 252 8.64 -17.07 -3.06
CA LEU A 252 9.76 -16.26 -3.55
C LEU A 252 10.53 -16.94 -4.68
N ASP A 253 10.78 -18.25 -4.58
CA ASP A 253 11.45 -19.00 -5.65
C ASP A 253 10.63 -18.97 -6.96
N LEU A 254 9.30 -19.12 -6.86
CA LEU A 254 8.41 -18.95 -8.00
C LEU A 254 8.41 -17.51 -8.53
N CYS A 255 8.40 -16.50 -7.67
CA CYS A 255 8.52 -15.12 -8.13
C CYS A 255 9.80 -14.91 -8.94
N GLU A 256 10.94 -15.42 -8.46
CA GLU A 256 12.23 -15.33 -9.15
C GLU A 256 12.21 -16.05 -10.50
N LEU A 257 11.61 -17.26 -10.57
CA LEU A 257 11.43 -18.01 -11.82
C LEU A 257 10.64 -17.23 -12.88
N TYR A 258 9.65 -16.44 -12.45
CA TYR A 258 8.84 -15.57 -13.33
C TYR A 258 9.42 -14.15 -13.49
N GLY A 259 10.69 -13.94 -13.11
CA GLY A 259 11.41 -12.67 -13.29
C GLY A 259 10.99 -11.55 -12.32
N VAL A 260 10.40 -11.91 -11.17
CA VAL A 260 9.99 -10.98 -10.12
C VAL A 260 10.91 -11.15 -8.91
N SER A 261 11.79 -10.18 -8.69
CA SER A 261 12.72 -10.17 -7.57
C SER A 261 13.01 -8.73 -7.13
N ALA A 262 13.70 -8.55 -6.02
CA ALA A 262 14.13 -7.22 -5.61
C ALA A 262 14.99 -6.51 -6.68
N SER A 263 15.84 -7.26 -7.41
CA SER A 263 16.71 -6.67 -8.43
C SER A 263 15.95 -6.23 -9.69
N THR A 264 14.76 -6.79 -9.96
CA THR A 264 13.91 -6.34 -11.07
C THR A 264 12.90 -5.26 -10.64
N LEU A 265 12.55 -5.18 -9.35
CA LEU A 265 11.56 -4.23 -8.82
C LEU A 265 12.17 -2.94 -8.25
N PHE A 266 13.46 -2.95 -7.92
CA PHE A 266 14.18 -1.82 -7.35
C PHE A 266 15.46 -1.58 -8.15
N SER A 267 15.73 -0.31 -8.45
CA SER A 267 16.90 0.11 -9.20
C SER A 267 18.14 0.35 -8.31
N GLY A 268 19.31 0.32 -8.93
CA GLY A 268 20.59 0.65 -8.29
C GLY A 268 21.05 -0.36 -7.23
N PHE A 269 21.97 0.08 -6.38
CA PHE A 269 22.55 -0.74 -5.32
C PHE A 269 21.51 -1.14 -4.26
N ASP A 270 20.47 -0.34 -4.06
CA ASP A 270 19.40 -0.67 -3.11
C ASP A 270 18.63 -1.93 -3.51
N GLY A 271 18.36 -2.10 -4.81
CA GLY A 271 17.73 -3.32 -5.33
C GLY A 271 18.61 -4.55 -5.17
N ALA A 272 19.90 -4.43 -5.47
CA ALA A 272 20.87 -5.52 -5.27
C ALA A 272 20.99 -5.89 -3.78
N ALA A 273 21.13 -4.90 -2.90
CA ALA A 273 21.21 -5.12 -1.46
C ALA A 273 19.93 -5.77 -0.91
N LYS A 274 18.76 -5.38 -1.42
CA LYS A 274 17.49 -6.00 -1.04
C LYS A 274 17.36 -7.44 -1.54
N ALA A 275 17.84 -7.75 -2.75
CA ALA A 275 17.87 -9.11 -3.27
C ALA A 275 18.72 -10.04 -2.38
N VAL A 276 19.90 -9.56 -1.96
CA VAL A 276 20.76 -10.31 -1.03
C VAL A 276 20.09 -10.49 0.33
N LYS A 277 19.41 -9.45 0.85
CA LYS A 277 18.64 -9.57 2.10
C LYS A 277 17.51 -10.61 1.99
N ASP A 278 16.79 -10.64 0.86
CA ASP A 278 15.76 -11.66 0.62
C ASP A 278 16.37 -13.07 0.61
N TRP A 279 17.52 -13.25 -0.03
CA TRP A 279 18.26 -14.52 -0.01
C TRP A 279 18.68 -14.93 1.40
N ILE A 280 19.26 -14.02 2.19
CA ILE A 280 19.64 -14.27 3.60
C ILE A 280 18.41 -14.68 4.42
N ASN A 281 17.29 -13.97 4.27
CA ASN A 281 16.05 -14.25 4.99
C ASN A 281 15.48 -15.63 4.62
N LYS A 282 15.52 -15.98 3.33
CA LYS A 282 15.13 -17.30 2.83
C LYS A 282 16.01 -18.41 3.41
N CYS A 283 17.34 -18.27 3.35
CA CYS A 283 18.27 -19.25 3.92
C CYS A 283 18.08 -19.41 5.43
N ARG A 284 17.93 -18.29 6.17
CA ARG A 284 17.64 -18.32 7.60
C ARG A 284 16.37 -19.11 7.89
N TYR A 285 15.31 -18.83 7.14
CA TYR A 285 14.02 -19.49 7.32
C TYR A 285 14.12 -21.00 7.07
N LEU A 286 14.72 -21.42 5.95
CA LEU A 286 14.89 -22.84 5.62
C LEU A 286 15.75 -23.59 6.65
N ASN A 287 16.80 -22.95 7.19
CA ASN A 287 17.64 -23.54 8.24
C ASN A 287 16.90 -23.76 9.56
N LEU A 288 15.95 -22.88 9.90
CA LEU A 288 15.12 -23.02 11.09
C LEU A 288 13.97 -24.02 10.90
N HIS A 289 13.55 -24.25 9.65
CA HIS A 289 12.37 -25.05 9.28
C HIS A 289 12.63 -26.09 8.18
N PRO A 290 13.52 -27.08 8.42
CA PRO A 290 14.00 -28.02 7.39
C PRO A 290 12.94 -29.00 6.84
N LYS A 291 11.71 -29.01 7.37
CA LYS A 291 10.62 -29.93 6.96
C LYS A 291 9.50 -29.26 6.16
N SER A 292 9.74 -28.06 5.62
CA SER A 292 8.73 -27.28 4.87
C SER A 292 8.70 -27.58 3.36
N GLU A 293 9.45 -28.60 2.91
CA GLU A 293 9.38 -29.17 1.55
C GLU A 293 8.09 -29.95 1.28
#